data_AF-A0A7W1KCR7-F1
#
_entry.id   AF-A0A7W1KCR7-F1
#
_cell.length_a   1.000
_cell.length_b   1.000
_cell.length_c   1.000
_cell.angle_alpha   90.00
_cell.angle_beta   90.00
_cell.angle_gamma   90.00
#
_symmetry.space_group_name_H-M   'P 1'
#
loop_
_entity.id
_entity.type
_entity.pdbx_description
1 polymer ?
#
loop_
_entity_poly.entity_id
_entity_poly.type
_entity_poly.pdbx_seq_one_letter_code
_entity_poly.pdbx_strand_id
1 'polypeptide(L)'
;MRTLVISDLHLGVGTRADVLRRPEALDALCSRLDGVDQLVLLGDTLELRHGPARDALAVAEPAMRAIGDALGPDAHVVILAGNHDHALVAGWLDWRGRRDEPEPLELEQRVAPQYASWIAKRLAAWLAPASVEFAYPGVWLRDDVYAMHGHYLDVHCTIPTLEVLAARAMARMVGAVPAKATPDDYEALLAPMYAWIQSSSQ
;
A
#
# COMPACT_ATOMS: atom_id res chain seq x y z
N MET A 1 -21.47 -3.15 10.34
CA MET A 1 -20.17 -2.89 9.72
C MET A 1 -19.28 -4.12 9.86
N ARG A 2 -19.17 -4.89 8.78
CA ARG A 2 -18.27 -6.02 8.62
C ARG A 2 -17.09 -5.60 7.75
N THR A 3 -15.91 -5.58 8.36
CA THR A 3 -14.66 -5.25 7.66
C THR A 3 -13.90 -6.52 7.33
N LEU A 4 -13.47 -6.67 6.08
CA LEU A 4 -12.48 -7.67 5.67
C LEU A 4 -11.14 -6.97 5.46
N VAL A 5 -10.07 -7.51 6.04
CA VAL A 5 -8.70 -7.01 5.88
C VAL A 5 -7.88 -8.07 5.18
N ILE A 6 -7.23 -7.70 4.08
CA ILE A 6 -6.29 -8.54 3.34
C ILE A 6 -5.03 -7.74 3.00
N SER A 7 -3.91 -8.41 2.81
CA SER A 7 -2.59 -7.81 2.61
C SER A 7 -1.74 -8.71 1.70
N ASP A 8 -0.61 -8.18 1.23
CA ASP A 8 0.47 -8.97 0.59
C ASP A 8 -0.01 -9.80 -0.60
N LEU A 9 -0.82 -9.18 -1.46
CA LEU A 9 -1.29 -9.83 -2.69
C LEU A 9 -0.19 -9.89 -3.76
N HIS A 10 0.72 -8.91 -3.75
CA HIS A 10 1.85 -8.75 -4.67
C HIS A 10 1.46 -8.98 -6.15
N LEU A 11 0.32 -8.44 -6.58
CA LEU A 11 -0.16 -8.63 -7.93
C LEU A 11 0.84 -8.06 -8.94
N GLY A 12 1.26 -8.90 -9.89
CA GLY A 12 2.31 -8.55 -10.85
C GLY A 12 3.72 -9.04 -10.49
N VAL A 13 3.87 -9.85 -9.43
CA VAL A 13 5.18 -10.39 -9.05
C VAL A 13 5.83 -11.18 -10.18
N GLY A 14 7.12 -10.92 -10.44
CA GLY A 14 7.85 -11.52 -11.57
C GLY A 14 7.93 -13.05 -11.52
N THR A 15 7.90 -13.63 -10.32
CA THR A 15 7.86 -15.10 -10.09
C THR A 15 6.51 -15.72 -10.43
N ARG A 16 5.47 -14.91 -10.66
CA ARG A 16 4.08 -15.35 -10.89
C ARG A 16 3.48 -16.12 -9.71
N ALA A 17 4.02 -15.89 -8.51
CA ALA A 17 3.58 -16.51 -7.27
C ALA A 17 2.39 -15.78 -6.63
N ASP A 18 1.91 -14.68 -7.23
CA ASP A 18 0.78 -13.89 -6.76
C ASP A 18 -0.48 -14.74 -6.59
N VAL A 19 -1.07 -14.69 -5.40
CA VAL A 19 -2.08 -15.67 -4.96
C VAL A 19 -3.37 -15.59 -5.78
N LEU A 20 -3.80 -14.38 -6.15
CA LEU A 20 -5.04 -14.15 -6.89
C LEU A 20 -4.93 -14.44 -8.39
N ARG A 21 -3.74 -14.83 -8.86
CA ARG A 21 -3.59 -15.42 -10.20
C ARG A 21 -4.30 -16.76 -10.32
N ARG A 22 -4.48 -17.46 -9.21
CA ARG A 22 -5.16 -18.76 -9.14
C ARG A 22 -6.66 -18.52 -9.10
N PRO A 23 -7.43 -18.98 -10.10
CA PRO A 23 -8.87 -18.75 -10.14
C PRO A 23 -9.57 -19.21 -8.85
N GLU A 24 -9.15 -20.35 -8.28
CA GLU A 24 -9.76 -20.89 -7.07
C GLU A 24 -9.56 -19.98 -5.85
N ALA A 25 -8.42 -19.31 -5.77
CA ALA A 25 -8.14 -18.36 -4.68
C ALA A 25 -8.94 -17.06 -4.86
N LEU A 26 -9.05 -16.57 -6.10
CA LEU A 26 -9.85 -15.40 -6.42
C LEU A 26 -11.33 -15.66 -6.15
N ASP A 27 -11.87 -16.80 -6.59
CA ASP A 27 -13.26 -17.20 -6.37
C ASP A 27 -13.57 -17.33 -4.86
N ALA A 28 -12.64 -17.92 -4.10
CA ALA A 28 -12.75 -18.03 -2.66
C ALA A 28 -12.77 -16.65 -1.98
N LEU A 29 -11.92 -15.70 -2.42
CA LEU A 29 -11.93 -14.33 -1.92
C LEU A 29 -13.26 -13.63 -2.26
N CYS A 30 -13.67 -13.67 -3.53
CA CYS A 30 -14.91 -13.03 -4.00
C CYS A 30 -16.14 -13.55 -3.24
N SER A 31 -16.21 -14.86 -2.98
CA SER A 31 -17.29 -15.45 -2.18
C SER A 31 -17.33 -14.94 -0.74
N ARG A 32 -16.21 -14.46 -0.19
CA ARG A 32 -16.14 -13.89 1.17
C ARG A 32 -16.44 -12.39 1.21
N LEU A 33 -16.40 -11.71 0.07
CA LEU A 33 -16.72 -10.29 -0.07
C LEU A 33 -18.23 -10.02 0.01
N ASP A 34 -19.08 -11.02 -0.24
CA ASP A 34 -20.53 -10.88 -0.08
C ASP A 34 -20.88 -10.43 1.36
N GLY A 35 -21.64 -9.34 1.46
CA GLY A 35 -22.01 -8.71 2.73
C GLY A 35 -20.84 -8.09 3.51
N VAL A 36 -19.72 -7.76 2.85
CA VAL A 36 -18.65 -6.93 3.44
C VAL A 36 -19.00 -5.45 3.22
N ASP A 37 -19.05 -4.69 4.32
CA ASP A 37 -19.29 -3.25 4.27
C ASP A 37 -17.99 -2.49 3.91
N GLN A 38 -16.84 -3.00 4.38
CA GLN A 38 -15.54 -2.39 4.14
C GLN A 38 -14.46 -3.43 3.80
N LEU A 39 -13.75 -3.23 2.68
CA LEU A 39 -12.53 -3.95 2.36
C LEU A 39 -11.32 -3.07 2.68
N VAL A 40 -10.34 -3.61 3.40
CA VAL A 40 -9.04 -2.96 3.62
C VAL A 40 -7.96 -3.78 2.92
N LEU A 41 -7.28 -3.15 1.97
CA LEU A 41 -6.07 -3.67 1.33
C LEU A 41 -4.86 -3.08 2.07
N LEU A 42 -4.29 -3.85 3.00
CA LEU A 42 -3.34 -3.40 4.02
C LEU A 42 -1.88 -3.40 3.53
N GLY A 43 -1.63 -2.80 2.37
CA GLY A 43 -0.29 -2.72 1.78
C GLY A 43 0.08 -3.92 0.90
N ASP A 44 1.07 -3.69 0.04
CA ASP A 44 1.64 -4.68 -0.88
C ASP A 44 0.58 -5.41 -1.71
N THR A 45 -0.40 -4.64 -2.17
CA THR A 45 -1.42 -5.08 -3.11
C THR A 45 -0.81 -5.31 -4.49
N LEU A 46 0.02 -4.37 -4.93
CA LEU A 46 0.73 -4.43 -6.21
C LEU A 46 2.21 -4.72 -5.99
N GLU A 47 2.82 -5.41 -6.95
CA GLU A 47 4.28 -5.55 -7.00
C GLU A 47 4.85 -4.52 -7.99
N LEU A 48 5.27 -3.35 -7.47
CA LEU A 48 5.80 -2.26 -8.29
C LEU A 48 7.33 -2.22 -8.34
N ARG A 49 8.04 -3.16 -7.67
CA ARG A 49 9.51 -3.22 -7.64
C ARG A 49 10.11 -4.13 -8.69
N HIS A 50 9.32 -5.01 -9.31
CA HIS A 50 9.82 -6.02 -10.26
C HIS A 50 9.71 -5.64 -11.73
N GLY A 51 9.36 -4.40 -12.04
CA GLY A 51 9.26 -3.93 -13.41
C GLY A 51 8.47 -2.65 -13.56
N PRO A 52 8.10 -2.33 -14.80
CA PRO A 52 7.26 -1.18 -15.10
C PRO A 52 5.86 -1.30 -14.49
N ALA A 53 5.37 -0.23 -13.87
CA ALA A 53 4.06 -0.22 -13.22
C ALA A 53 2.90 -0.65 -14.14
N ARG A 54 3.00 -0.37 -15.45
CA ARG A 54 2.03 -0.80 -16.47
C ARG A 54 1.87 -2.33 -16.53
N ASP A 55 2.93 -3.08 -16.29
CA ASP A 55 2.93 -4.54 -16.43
C ASP A 55 2.28 -5.18 -15.19
N ALA A 56 2.60 -4.67 -14.00
CA ALA A 56 1.92 -5.05 -12.75
C ALA A 56 0.42 -4.73 -12.81
N LEU A 57 0.06 -3.56 -13.31
CA LEU A 57 -1.33 -3.15 -13.51
C LEU A 57 -2.09 -4.05 -14.49
N ALA A 58 -1.46 -4.46 -15.59
CA ALA A 58 -2.08 -5.38 -16.54
C ALA A 58 -2.39 -6.75 -15.90
N VAL A 59 -1.53 -7.22 -14.98
CA VAL A 59 -1.77 -8.45 -14.21
C VAL A 59 -2.85 -8.26 -13.14
N ALA A 60 -2.87 -7.11 -12.47
CA ALA A 60 -3.80 -6.83 -11.38
C ALA A 60 -5.24 -6.57 -11.87
N GLU A 61 -5.42 -6.02 -13.07
CA GLU A 61 -6.73 -5.56 -13.57
C GLU A 61 -7.85 -6.61 -13.43
N PRO A 62 -7.69 -7.88 -13.87
CA PRO A 62 -8.76 -8.87 -13.76
C PRO A 62 -9.18 -9.16 -12.32
N ALA A 63 -8.21 -9.29 -11.41
CA ALA A 63 -8.47 -9.57 -10.00
C ALA A 63 -9.16 -8.37 -9.31
N MET A 64 -8.67 -7.16 -9.56
CA MET A 64 -9.24 -5.94 -8.98
C MET A 64 -10.68 -5.68 -9.44
N ARG A 65 -10.98 -5.98 -10.72
CA ARG A 65 -12.35 -5.91 -11.24
C ARG A 65 -13.27 -6.94 -10.60
N ALA A 66 -12.83 -8.19 -10.50
CA ALA A 66 -13.62 -9.24 -9.84
C ALA A 66 -13.91 -8.91 -8.37
N ILE A 67 -12.95 -8.31 -7.66
CA ILE A 67 -13.14 -7.81 -6.30
C ILE A 67 -14.19 -6.68 -6.27
N GLY A 68 -14.10 -5.70 -7.18
CA GLY A 68 -15.07 -4.61 -7.28
C GLY A 68 -16.50 -5.10 -7.55
N ASP A 69 -16.63 -6.03 -8.50
CA ASP A 69 -17.92 -6.65 -8.86
C ASP A 69 -18.54 -7.41 -7.67
N ALA A 70 -17.71 -8.09 -6.85
CA ALA A 70 -18.17 -8.85 -5.70
C ALA A 70 -18.58 -7.99 -4.49
N LEU A 71 -18.02 -6.79 -4.34
CA LEU A 71 -18.31 -5.88 -3.23
C LEU A 71 -19.65 -5.12 -3.41
N GLY A 72 -20.01 -4.78 -4.64
CA GLY A 72 -21.20 -3.97 -4.93
C GLY A 72 -21.05 -2.47 -4.58
N PRO A 73 -22.10 -1.67 -4.84
CA PRO A 73 -22.02 -0.20 -4.81
C PRO A 73 -21.98 0.40 -3.39
N ASP A 74 -22.51 -0.31 -2.40
CA ASP A 74 -22.60 0.19 -1.02
C ASP A 74 -21.31 -0.04 -0.22
N ALA A 75 -20.36 -0.78 -0.78
CA ALA A 75 -19.10 -1.07 -0.13
C ALA A 75 -18.09 0.09 -0.19
N HIS A 76 -17.21 0.12 0.81
CA HIS A 76 -16.10 1.05 0.89
C HIS A 76 -14.75 0.30 0.90
N VAL A 77 -13.82 0.69 0.03
CA VAL A 77 -12.46 0.13 -0.03
C VAL A 77 -11.46 1.15 0.51
N VAL A 78 -10.67 0.75 1.50
CA VAL A 78 -9.50 1.50 1.97
C VAL A 78 -8.25 0.81 1.48
N ILE A 79 -7.38 1.52 0.76
CA ILE A 79 -6.11 0.98 0.27
C ILE A 79 -4.96 1.66 0.99
N LEU A 80 -4.09 0.87 1.60
CA LEU A 80 -2.84 1.33 2.17
C LEU A 80 -1.70 0.98 1.23
N ALA A 81 -0.71 1.85 1.15
CA ALA A 81 0.55 1.51 0.49
C ALA A 81 1.46 0.78 1.49
N GLY A 82 2.07 -0.30 1.02
CA GLY A 82 3.18 -0.96 1.66
C GLY A 82 4.50 -0.50 1.05
N ASN A 83 5.56 -1.27 1.28
CA ASN A 83 6.88 -0.95 0.77
C ASN A 83 7.05 -1.38 -0.70
N HIS A 84 6.31 -2.39 -1.18
CA HIS A 84 6.36 -2.83 -2.59
C HIS A 84 5.52 -1.96 -3.52
N ASP A 85 4.50 -1.30 -2.99
CA ASP A 85 3.64 -0.38 -3.74
C ASP A 85 3.60 1.05 -3.15
N HIS A 86 4.67 1.48 -2.47
CA HIS A 86 4.84 2.85 -1.94
C HIS A 86 4.57 3.93 -2.99
N ALA A 87 4.85 3.64 -4.26
CA ALA A 87 4.54 4.49 -5.40
C ALA A 87 3.05 4.89 -5.53
N LEU A 88 2.13 4.17 -4.89
CA LEU A 88 0.71 4.54 -4.79
C LEU A 88 0.51 5.88 -4.10
N VAL A 89 1.36 6.22 -3.13
CA VAL A 89 1.28 7.42 -2.29
C VAL A 89 2.49 8.35 -2.42
N ALA A 90 3.60 7.90 -3.01
CA ALA A 90 4.85 8.65 -3.11
C ALA A 90 4.67 10.07 -3.71
N GLY A 91 3.85 10.21 -4.76
CA GLY A 91 3.58 11.51 -5.37
C GLY A 91 2.83 12.47 -4.45
N TRP A 92 1.89 11.96 -3.65
CA TRP A 92 1.19 12.74 -2.64
C TRP A 92 2.12 13.14 -1.49
N LEU A 93 2.97 12.21 -1.01
CA LEU A 93 3.98 12.50 0.02
C LEU A 93 4.97 13.58 -0.42
N ASP A 94 5.50 13.48 -1.64
CA ASP A 94 6.40 14.49 -2.22
C ASP A 94 5.72 15.86 -2.30
N TRP A 95 4.48 15.91 -2.78
CA TRP A 95 3.74 17.18 -2.84
C TRP A 95 3.50 17.79 -1.46
N ARG A 96 3.20 16.95 -0.45
CA ARG A 96 3.01 17.40 0.94
C ARG A 96 4.30 18.03 1.49
N GLY A 97 5.44 17.40 1.26
CA GLY A 97 6.75 17.85 1.74
C GLY A 97 7.29 19.13 1.07
N ARG A 98 6.72 19.54 -0.08
CA ARG A 98 7.08 20.79 -0.78
C ARG A 98 6.41 22.04 -0.22
N ARG A 99 5.49 21.91 0.74
CA ARG A 99 4.87 23.06 1.42
C ARG A 99 5.91 23.76 2.30
N ASP A 100 5.79 25.08 2.46
CA ASP A 100 6.71 25.86 3.31
C ASP A 100 6.71 25.35 4.77
N GLU A 101 5.53 24.96 5.25
CA GLU A 101 5.33 24.29 6.54
C GLU A 101 4.47 23.03 6.31
N PRO A 102 5.08 21.86 6.08
CA PRO A 102 4.33 20.63 5.89
C PRO A 102 3.74 20.17 7.22
N GLU A 103 2.44 19.90 7.25
CA GLU A 103 1.80 19.25 8.41
C GLU A 103 2.45 17.86 8.62
N PRO A 104 2.82 17.51 9.87
CA PRO A 104 3.36 16.19 10.17
C PRO A 104 2.40 15.08 9.76
N LEU A 105 2.94 13.94 9.32
CA LEU A 105 2.16 12.71 9.22
C LEU A 105 1.78 12.25 10.62
N GLU A 106 0.49 12.08 10.84
CA GLU A 106 -0.05 11.36 12.00
C GLU A 106 -0.15 9.85 11.69
N LEU A 107 -0.80 9.08 12.56
CA LEU A 107 -0.95 7.63 12.36
C LEU A 107 -1.89 7.26 11.20
N GLU A 108 -2.80 8.14 10.82
CA GLU A 108 -3.73 7.95 9.70
C GLU A 108 -3.98 9.25 8.95
N GLN A 109 -3.73 9.24 7.65
CA GLN A 109 -4.10 10.29 6.71
C GLN A 109 -4.92 9.64 5.61
N ARG A 110 -5.97 10.36 5.18
CA ARG A 110 -6.85 9.93 4.10
C ARG A 110 -6.66 10.79 2.86
N VAL A 111 -6.61 10.15 1.71
CA VAL A 111 -6.41 10.81 0.42
C VAL A 111 -7.28 10.17 -0.64
N ALA A 112 -8.01 11.02 -1.38
CA ALA A 112 -8.82 10.54 -2.49
C ALA A 112 -7.92 10.03 -3.63
N PRO A 113 -8.34 8.99 -4.38
CA PRO A 113 -7.49 8.33 -5.37
C PRO A 113 -6.86 9.26 -6.42
N GLN A 114 -7.59 10.28 -6.86
CA GLN A 114 -7.12 11.27 -7.84
C GLN A 114 -5.98 12.16 -7.33
N TYR A 115 -5.80 12.27 -6.02
CA TYR A 115 -4.74 13.06 -5.38
C TYR A 115 -3.58 12.20 -4.90
N ALA A 116 -3.76 10.88 -4.77
CA ALA A 116 -2.71 9.94 -4.36
C ALA A 116 -1.71 9.68 -5.50
N SER A 117 -2.20 9.13 -6.62
CA SER A 117 -1.39 8.86 -7.83
C SER A 117 -2.26 8.46 -9.02
N TRP A 118 -1.67 8.39 -10.21
CA TRP A 118 -2.37 7.86 -11.38
C TRP A 118 -2.68 6.36 -11.26
N ILE A 119 -1.85 5.60 -10.54
CA ILE A 119 -2.05 4.18 -10.22
C ILE A 119 -3.27 4.04 -9.30
N ALA A 120 -3.34 4.85 -8.25
CA ALA A 120 -4.47 4.91 -7.34
C ALA A 120 -5.79 5.21 -8.06
N LYS A 121 -5.80 6.20 -8.95
CA LYS A 121 -6.96 6.51 -9.81
C LYS A 121 -7.38 5.30 -10.66
N ARG A 122 -6.43 4.50 -11.16
CA ARG A 122 -6.72 3.31 -11.97
C ARG A 122 -7.34 2.19 -11.14
N LEU A 123 -6.78 1.92 -9.95
CA LEU A 123 -7.34 0.95 -9.00
C LEU A 123 -8.77 1.31 -8.62
N ALA A 124 -9.02 2.59 -8.31
CA ALA A 124 -10.36 3.06 -7.97
C ALA A 124 -11.38 2.83 -9.11
N ALA A 125 -10.96 3.01 -10.36
CA ALA A 125 -11.82 2.74 -11.51
C ALA A 125 -12.13 1.25 -11.73
N TRP A 126 -11.27 0.35 -11.28
CA TRP A 126 -11.49 -1.10 -11.36
C TRP A 126 -12.35 -1.63 -10.23
N LEU A 127 -12.27 -1.01 -9.06
CA LEU A 127 -13.05 -1.37 -7.87
C LEU A 127 -14.46 -0.76 -7.87
N ALA A 128 -14.76 0.16 -8.79
CA ALA A 128 -16.11 0.67 -8.97
C ALA A 128 -17.10 -0.51 -9.22
N PRO A 129 -18.32 -0.46 -8.66
CA PRO A 129 -18.98 0.73 -8.12
C PRO A 129 -18.66 1.05 -6.65
N ALA A 130 -17.87 0.24 -5.96
CA ALA A 130 -17.48 0.53 -4.57
C ALA A 130 -16.75 1.88 -4.48
N SER A 131 -16.96 2.59 -3.36
CA SER A 131 -16.21 3.80 -3.05
C SER A 131 -14.78 3.43 -2.64
N VAL A 132 -13.79 4.26 -3.00
CA VAL A 132 -12.38 3.95 -2.78
C VAL A 132 -11.66 5.16 -2.20
N GLU A 133 -10.91 4.92 -1.13
CA GLU A 133 -10.05 5.90 -0.49
C GLU A 133 -8.69 5.26 -0.17
N PHE A 134 -7.65 6.08 -0.09
CA PHE A 134 -6.32 5.63 0.33
C PHE A 134 -6.02 6.13 1.73
N ALA A 135 -5.40 5.28 2.54
CA ALA A 135 -4.92 5.61 3.88
C ALA A 135 -3.40 5.40 3.99
N TYR A 136 -2.72 6.25 4.77
CA TYR A 136 -1.29 6.13 5.03
C TYR A 136 -0.92 6.78 6.36
N PRO A 137 0.13 6.32 7.09
CA PRO A 137 0.81 5.02 6.93
C PRO A 137 0.00 3.84 7.47
N GLY A 138 -1.09 4.12 8.18
CA GLY A 138 -2.02 3.12 8.73
C GLY A 138 -3.46 3.60 8.69
N VAL A 139 -4.34 2.81 9.32
CA VAL A 139 -5.77 3.07 9.41
C VAL A 139 -6.32 2.57 10.74
N TRP A 140 -7.19 3.35 11.37
CA TRP A 140 -8.02 2.87 12.48
C TRP A 140 -9.21 2.08 11.94
N LEU A 141 -9.24 0.78 12.21
CA LEU A 141 -10.38 -0.08 11.86
C LEU A 141 -11.54 0.10 12.84
N ARG A 142 -11.20 0.47 14.08
CA ARG A 142 -12.06 0.81 15.22
C ARG A 142 -11.24 1.74 16.13
N ASP A 143 -11.90 2.37 17.10
CA ASP A 143 -11.25 3.27 18.08
C ASP A 143 -10.12 2.60 18.89
N ASP A 144 -10.10 1.27 18.94
CA ASP A 144 -9.14 0.44 19.69
C ASP A 144 -8.27 -0.47 18.79
N VAL A 145 -8.42 -0.41 17.47
CA VAL A 145 -7.70 -1.29 16.53
C VAL A 145 -7.07 -0.46 15.42
N TYR A 146 -5.76 -0.27 15.54
CA TYR A 146 -4.92 0.30 14.50
C TYR A 146 -4.32 -0.81 13.63
N ALA A 147 -4.39 -0.63 12.32
CA ALA A 147 -3.75 -1.52 11.35
C ALA A 147 -2.75 -0.73 10.51
N MET A 148 -1.59 -1.32 10.27
CA MET A 148 -0.55 -0.82 9.39
C MET A 148 0.07 -1.99 8.64
N HIS A 149 0.64 -1.75 7.46
CA HIS A 149 1.30 -2.81 6.69
C HIS A 149 2.52 -3.39 7.45
N GLY A 150 3.29 -2.52 8.10
CA GLY A 150 4.38 -2.93 9.00
C GLY A 150 5.80 -2.70 8.47
N HIS A 151 5.97 -2.13 7.27
CA HIS A 151 7.29 -1.86 6.69
C HIS A 151 8.17 -0.91 7.52
N TYR A 152 7.59 -0.07 8.39
CA TYR A 152 8.36 0.72 9.36
C TYR A 152 9.10 -0.14 10.39
N LEU A 153 8.66 -1.38 10.63
CA LEU A 153 9.32 -2.30 11.56
C LEU A 153 10.67 -2.81 11.02
N ASP A 154 10.92 -2.70 9.71
CA ASP A 154 12.17 -3.14 9.09
C ASP A 154 13.39 -2.43 9.68
N VAL A 155 13.24 -1.17 10.11
CA VAL A 155 14.33 -0.39 10.72
C VAL A 155 14.73 -0.92 12.10
N HIS A 156 13.80 -1.62 12.77
CA HIS A 156 13.96 -2.19 14.11
C HIS A 156 14.26 -3.69 14.08
N CYS A 157 14.07 -4.34 12.92
CA CYS A 157 14.25 -5.77 12.80
C CYS A 157 15.73 -6.16 12.88
N THR A 158 15.98 -7.33 13.50
CA THR A 158 17.32 -7.90 13.64
C THR A 158 17.59 -9.04 12.67
N ILE A 159 16.55 -9.56 12.02
CA ILE A 159 16.63 -10.62 11.02
C ILE A 159 17.17 -10.01 9.73
N PRO A 160 18.27 -10.53 9.16
CA PRO A 160 18.92 -9.93 8.01
C PRO A 160 18.19 -10.25 6.70
N THR A 161 17.06 -9.58 6.46
CA THR A 161 16.44 -9.53 5.12
C THR A 161 17.09 -8.45 4.27
N LEU A 162 16.84 -8.44 2.96
CA LEU A 162 17.38 -7.43 2.05
C LEU A 162 16.93 -6.03 2.48
N GLU A 163 15.66 -5.90 2.86
CA GLU A 163 15.01 -4.69 3.34
C GLU A 163 15.69 -4.16 4.61
N VAL A 164 15.96 -5.04 5.58
CA VAL A 164 16.62 -4.69 6.83
C VAL A 164 18.06 -4.24 6.60
N LEU A 165 18.79 -4.90 5.70
CA LEU A 165 20.16 -4.52 5.35
C LEU A 165 20.19 -3.14 4.66
N ALA A 166 19.24 -2.88 3.75
CA ALA A 166 19.14 -1.61 3.06
C ALA A 166 18.70 -0.47 3.99
N ALA A 167 17.70 -0.69 4.86
CA ALA A 167 17.29 0.26 5.89
C ALA A 167 18.45 0.62 6.85
N ARG A 168 19.26 -0.36 7.25
CA ARG A 168 20.46 -0.13 8.07
C ARG A 168 21.53 0.69 7.36
N ALA A 169 21.72 0.47 6.06
CA ALA A 169 22.64 1.28 5.26
C ALA A 169 22.15 2.73 5.21
N MET A 170 20.85 2.95 4.99
CA MET A 170 20.24 4.28 5.01
C MET A 170 20.38 4.95 6.39
N ALA A 171 20.23 4.21 7.49
CA ALA A 171 20.32 4.77 8.83
C ALA A 171 21.73 5.29 9.16
N ARG A 172 22.76 4.72 8.52
CA ARG A 172 24.14 5.23 8.61
C ARG A 172 24.35 6.51 7.82
N MET A 173 23.56 6.75 6.78
CA MET A 173 23.67 7.92 5.91
C MET A 173 22.82 9.10 6.42
N VAL A 174 21.58 8.84 6.82
CA VAL A 174 20.58 9.86 7.18
C VAL A 174 20.49 10.06 8.71
N GLY A 175 20.87 9.06 9.49
CA GLY A 175 20.73 9.04 10.95
C GLY A 175 19.75 7.96 11.42
N ALA A 176 19.87 7.56 12.68
CA ALA A 176 18.95 6.61 13.29
C ALA A 176 17.61 7.26 13.63
N VAL A 177 16.53 6.47 13.54
CA VAL A 177 15.19 6.90 13.96
C VAL A 177 15.21 7.20 15.47
N PRO A 178 14.64 8.34 15.92
CA PRO A 178 14.63 8.70 17.34
C PRO A 178 13.76 7.76 18.18
N ALA A 179 14.00 7.70 19.49
CA ALA A 179 13.26 6.82 20.40
C ALA A 179 11.74 7.13 20.46
N LYS A 180 11.37 8.39 20.22
CA LYS A 180 9.97 8.81 20.01
C LYS A 180 9.81 9.20 18.55
N ALA A 181 9.69 8.18 17.72
CA ALA A 181 9.57 8.34 16.28
C ALA A 181 8.16 8.78 15.86
N THR A 182 8.12 9.63 14.85
CA THR A 182 6.93 9.97 14.06
C THR A 182 6.97 9.23 12.72
N PRO A 183 5.85 9.09 12.00
CA PRO A 183 5.86 8.55 10.64
C PRO A 183 6.81 9.28 9.68
N ASP A 184 6.94 10.61 9.80
CA ASP A 184 7.89 11.37 8.97
C ASP A 184 9.36 10.94 9.22
N ASP A 185 9.72 10.53 10.44
CA ASP A 185 11.08 10.02 10.73
C ASP A 185 11.36 8.70 9.99
N TYR A 186 10.35 7.85 9.84
CA TYR A 186 10.46 6.61 9.07
C TYR A 186 10.49 6.90 7.56
N GLU A 187 9.64 7.80 7.05
CA GLU A 187 9.64 8.19 5.64
C GLU A 187 10.97 8.81 5.22
N ALA A 188 11.55 9.69 6.05
CA ALA A 188 12.85 10.31 5.78
C ALA A 188 13.95 9.27 5.57
N LEU A 189 13.84 8.12 6.24
CA LEU A 189 14.78 7.02 6.13
C LEU A 189 14.48 6.07 4.96
N LEU A 190 13.21 5.69 4.80
CA LEU A 190 12.80 4.57 3.95
C LEU A 190 12.36 5.01 2.54
N ALA A 191 11.72 6.16 2.40
CA ALA A 191 11.22 6.65 1.11
C ALA A 191 12.33 6.78 0.04
N PRO A 192 13.56 7.25 0.35
CA PRO A 192 14.64 7.30 -0.64
C PRO A 192 15.01 5.91 -1.20
N MET A 193 14.98 4.88 -0.35
CA MET A 193 15.24 3.50 -0.76
C MET A 193 14.13 2.99 -1.68
N TYR A 194 12.87 3.25 -1.35
CA TYR A 194 11.74 2.86 -2.18
C TYR A 194 11.78 3.55 -3.55
N ALA A 195 12.07 4.85 -3.58
CA ALA A 195 12.23 5.60 -4.82
C ALA A 195 13.39 5.08 -5.68
N TRP A 196 14.52 4.72 -5.06
CA TRP A 196 15.66 4.12 -5.78
C TRP A 196 15.30 2.77 -6.40
N ILE A 197 14.68 1.86 -5.63
CA ILE A 197 14.23 0.55 -6.13
C ILE A 197 13.27 0.74 -7.30
N GLN A 198 12.27 1.59 -7.13
CA GLN A 198 11.30 1.87 -8.18
C GLN A 198 11.95 2.48 -9.43
N SER A 199 12.88 3.43 -9.29
CA SER A 199 13.56 4.01 -10.45
C SER A 199 14.43 3.00 -11.20
N SER A 200 14.92 1.98 -10.50
CA SER A 200 15.78 0.93 -11.07
C SER A 200 14.98 -0.18 -11.77
N SER A 201 13.67 -0.24 -11.55
CA SER A 201 12.78 -1.27 -12.12
C SER A 201 12.02 -0.82 -13.38
N GLN A 202 12.15 0.45 -13.81
CA GLN A 202 11.38 1.06 -14.90
C GLN A 202 12.02 0.92 -16.29
#